data_AF-A0A4U8WME2-F1
#
_entry.id   AF-A0A4U8WME2-F1
#
_cell.length_a   1.000
_cell.length_b   1.000
_cell.length_c   1.000
_cell.angle_alpha   90.00
_cell.angle_beta   90.00
_cell.angle_gamma   90.00
#
_symmetry.space_group_name_H-M   'P 1'
#
loop_
_entity.id
_entity.type
_entity.pdbx_description
1 polymer ?
#
loop_
_entity_poly.entity_id
_entity_poly.type
_entity_poly.pdbx_seq_one_letter_code
_entity_poly.pdbx_strand_id
1 'polypeptide(L)'
;MIITPIDPPNNGGGSSGGGSGEPAPPPATTPPCTTPSVPTNPQPGFTDENGCPIGEPSLPNFPPDEEKTSCDILKENSANPIFQGKLDSLKNRTAVHKDKHETVVNVKKAGPKLYYNVSNKPTDIGIANTTAAEGEVSKYDIASIHNHPKEHLPIFSFGDIVGFYSNYKYVTDQRKLVYTYYVTNENGTTYALRMNDVSALDALFAGLNLGEAESNSEEMKQGRNKMKEIFDDNGEDKYLYDQIRAEKLFMKVMNDPRIGGSNAMHIYRKDDDGWGKLKMDANGNVTKDNCPL
;
A
#
# COMPACT_ATOMS: atom_id res chain seq x y z
N MET A 1 -2.90 -21.74 36.74
CA MET A 1 -3.96 -21.58 35.73
C MET A 1 -4.21 -22.94 35.14
N ILE A 2 -5.36 -23.54 35.45
CA ILE A 2 -5.74 -24.86 34.94
C ILE A 2 -6.69 -24.59 33.78
N ILE A 3 -6.25 -24.92 32.56
CA ILE A 3 -7.03 -24.78 31.33
C ILE A 3 -7.69 -26.15 31.09
N THR A 4 -9.01 -26.22 31.16
CA THR A 4 -9.77 -27.41 30.76
C THR A 4 -10.33 -27.21 29.35
N PRO A 5 -10.08 -28.13 28.41
CA PRO A 5 -10.75 -28.14 27.11
C PRO A 5 -12.26 -28.36 27.28
N ILE A 6 -13.06 -27.73 26.44
CA ILE A 6 -14.50 -27.99 26.34
C ILE A 6 -14.69 -29.03 25.22
N ASP A 7 -15.32 -30.16 25.54
CA ASP A 7 -15.78 -31.14 24.55
C ASP A 7 -16.87 -30.54 23.63
N PRO A 8 -16.88 -30.86 22.33
CA PRO A 8 -17.94 -30.39 21.43
C PRO A 8 -19.30 -31.06 21.77
N PRO A 9 -20.45 -30.38 21.54
CA PRO A 9 -21.74 -30.93 21.92
C PRO A 9 -22.10 -32.15 21.06
N ASN A 10 -22.34 -33.26 21.75
CA ASN A 10 -22.85 -34.51 21.22
C ASN A 10 -24.33 -34.31 20.83
N ASN A 11 -24.65 -34.32 19.53
CA ASN A 11 -26.03 -34.34 19.04
C ASN A 11 -26.58 -35.77 19.15
N GLY A 12 -27.34 -36.05 20.20
CA GLY A 12 -28.06 -37.31 20.44
C GLY A 12 -29.47 -37.03 20.98
N GLY A 13 -30.49 -37.56 20.32
CA GLY A 13 -31.91 -37.23 20.54
C GLY A 13 -32.62 -38.01 21.65
N GLY A 14 -33.93 -37.75 21.81
CA GLY A 14 -34.87 -38.71 22.42
C GLY A 14 -35.83 -38.17 23.50
N SER A 15 -37.05 -37.82 23.06
CA SER A 15 -38.39 -38.16 23.59
C SER A 15 -38.78 -38.02 25.09
N SER A 16 -39.87 -37.25 25.27
CA SER A 16 -41.09 -37.46 26.13
C SER A 16 -41.01 -37.60 27.66
N GLY A 17 -41.76 -36.72 28.35
CA GLY A 17 -42.64 -37.13 29.47
C GLY A 17 -42.58 -36.32 30.77
N GLY A 18 -43.64 -35.54 31.03
CA GLY A 18 -44.33 -35.49 32.34
C GLY A 18 -43.76 -34.69 33.53
N GLY A 19 -44.51 -33.67 33.95
CA GLY A 19 -45.00 -33.57 35.33
C GLY A 19 -44.13 -32.95 36.43
N SER A 20 -44.49 -31.72 36.81
CA SER A 20 -44.48 -31.12 38.17
C SER A 20 -43.22 -31.21 39.04
N GLY A 21 -42.58 -30.06 39.25
CA GLY A 21 -41.68 -29.82 40.39
C GLY A 21 -40.89 -28.52 40.22
N GLU A 22 -41.26 -27.49 40.98
CA GLU A 22 -40.54 -26.21 41.26
C GLU A 22 -40.05 -25.34 40.08
N PRO A 23 -40.26 -24.00 40.10
CA PRO A 23 -39.56 -23.13 39.19
C PRO A 23 -38.05 -23.22 39.51
N ALA A 24 -37.26 -23.65 38.53
CA ALA A 24 -35.82 -23.49 38.59
C ALA A 24 -35.49 -22.01 38.91
N PRO A 25 -34.48 -21.73 39.76
CA PRO A 25 -34.09 -20.37 40.07
C PRO A 25 -33.80 -19.62 38.76
N PRO A 26 -34.20 -18.33 38.65
CA PRO A 26 -33.91 -17.56 37.45
C PRO A 26 -32.41 -17.63 37.16
N PRO A 27 -32.00 -17.70 35.88
CA PRO A 27 -30.59 -17.78 35.52
C PRO A 27 -29.85 -16.63 36.22
N ALA A 28 -28.77 -16.97 36.91
CA ALA A 28 -27.92 -16.01 37.59
C ALA A 28 -27.58 -14.89 36.59
N THR A 29 -27.97 -13.67 36.93
CA THR A 29 -27.64 -12.47 36.17
C THR A 29 -26.13 -12.43 36.04
N THR A 30 -25.63 -12.52 34.80
CA THR A 30 -24.22 -12.39 34.49
C THR A 30 -23.69 -11.09 35.10
N PRO A 31 -22.58 -11.12 35.87
CA PRO A 31 -21.96 -9.92 36.38
C PRO A 31 -21.61 -8.98 35.22
N PRO A 32 -21.77 -7.65 35.36
CA PRO A 32 -21.38 -6.73 34.30
C PRO A 32 -19.87 -6.83 34.06
N CYS A 33 -19.46 -7.14 32.83
CA CYS A 33 -18.07 -7.16 32.39
C CYS A 33 -17.46 -5.76 32.60
N THR A 34 -16.85 -5.51 33.76
CA THR A 34 -16.44 -4.15 34.19
C THR A 34 -14.94 -3.91 34.12
N THR A 35 -14.15 -4.90 33.69
CA THR A 35 -12.70 -4.72 33.48
C THR A 35 -12.16 -5.79 32.53
N PRO A 36 -11.61 -5.43 31.35
CA PRO A 36 -10.95 -6.40 30.48
C PRO A 36 -9.66 -6.88 31.14
N SER A 37 -9.58 -8.17 31.47
CA SER A 37 -8.29 -8.82 31.71
C SER A 37 -7.66 -9.07 30.34
N VAL A 38 -6.50 -8.48 30.08
CA VAL A 38 -5.78 -8.65 28.81
C VAL A 38 -4.81 -9.83 28.97
N PRO A 39 -5.10 -11.03 28.44
CA PRO A 39 -4.10 -12.08 28.39
C PRO A 39 -3.05 -11.73 27.34
N THR A 40 -1.79 -12.05 27.63
CA THR A 40 -0.64 -11.75 26.77
C THR A 40 -0.62 -12.55 25.45
N ASN A 41 -1.58 -13.44 25.20
CA ASN A 41 -1.69 -14.21 23.96
C ASN A 41 -3.10 -14.79 23.72
N PRO A 42 -4.07 -14.01 23.20
CA PRO A 42 -5.41 -14.52 22.93
C PRO A 42 -5.45 -15.29 21.60
N GLN A 43 -5.96 -16.51 21.64
CA GLN A 43 -6.51 -17.17 20.46
C GLN A 43 -7.97 -16.71 20.27
N PRO A 44 -8.52 -16.70 19.03
CA PRO A 44 -9.92 -16.36 18.79
C PRO A 44 -10.86 -17.30 19.55
N GLY A 45 -11.88 -16.76 20.22
CA GLY A 45 -12.95 -17.55 20.85
C GLY A 45 -12.80 -17.82 22.35
N PHE A 46 -11.85 -17.20 23.05
CA PHE A 46 -11.72 -17.37 24.51
C PHE A 46 -12.57 -16.34 25.28
N THR A 47 -13.36 -16.84 26.22
CA THR A 47 -14.04 -16.04 27.25
C THR A 47 -13.26 -16.10 28.55
N ASP A 48 -13.35 -15.07 29.38
CA ASP A 48 -12.83 -15.12 30.75
C ASP A 48 -13.67 -16.07 31.64
N GLU A 49 -13.27 -16.20 32.90
CA GLU A 49 -13.95 -17.03 33.91
C GLU A 49 -15.42 -16.65 34.19
N ASN A 50 -15.88 -15.50 33.67
CA ASN A 50 -17.25 -15.00 33.77
C ASN A 50 -18.03 -15.07 32.43
N GLY A 51 -17.44 -15.66 31.38
CA GLY A 51 -18.06 -15.74 30.06
C GLY A 51 -17.97 -14.44 29.24
N CYS A 52 -17.18 -13.45 29.67
CA CYS A 52 -16.98 -12.23 28.90
C CYS A 52 -16.01 -12.49 27.74
N PRO A 53 -16.30 -12.06 26.51
CA PRO A 53 -15.37 -12.19 25.39
C PRO A 53 -14.09 -11.41 25.72
N ILE A 54 -12.97 -12.12 25.74
CA ILE A 54 -11.66 -11.49 25.86
C ILE A 54 -11.43 -10.77 24.53
N GLY A 55 -11.47 -9.43 24.57
CA GLY A 55 -11.25 -8.61 23.39
C GLY A 55 -9.93 -8.97 22.71
N GLU A 56 -9.93 -8.99 21.38
CA GLU A 56 -8.69 -9.01 20.61
C GLU A 56 -7.76 -7.93 21.16
N PRO A 57 -6.44 -8.20 21.25
CA PRO A 57 -5.51 -7.21 21.77
C PRO A 57 -5.62 -6.02 20.84
N SER A 58 -6.12 -4.90 21.37
CA SER A 58 -6.19 -3.65 20.64
C SER A 58 -4.82 -3.40 20.04
N LEU A 59 -4.77 -3.27 18.71
CA LEU A 59 -3.58 -2.88 17.98
C LEU A 59 -2.83 -1.78 18.76
N PRO A 60 -1.49 -1.71 18.70
CA PRO A 60 -0.78 -0.61 19.34
C PRO A 60 -1.44 0.69 18.90
N ASN A 61 -1.97 1.44 19.86
CA ASN A 61 -2.79 2.62 19.61
C ASN A 61 -1.86 3.72 19.10
N PHE A 62 -1.49 3.65 17.83
CA PHE A 62 -0.71 4.67 17.17
C PHE A 62 -1.64 5.87 16.97
N PRO A 63 -1.22 7.09 17.35
CA PRO A 63 -2.03 8.26 17.09
C PRO A 63 -2.38 8.32 15.60
N PRO A 64 -3.63 8.66 15.23
CA PRO A 64 -4.02 8.82 13.84
C PRO A 64 -3.05 9.77 13.13
N ASP A 65 -2.69 9.47 11.87
CA ASP A 65 -2.02 10.49 11.08
C ASP A 65 -3.08 11.56 10.78
N GLU A 66 -2.76 12.82 11.02
CA GLU A 66 -3.65 13.93 10.68
C GLU A 66 -3.90 13.94 9.16
N GLU A 67 -5.13 14.31 8.78
CA GLU A 67 -5.46 14.49 7.36
C GLU A 67 -4.63 15.67 6.81
N LYS A 68 -3.69 15.33 5.93
CA LYS A 68 -2.75 16.27 5.31
C LYS A 68 -2.95 16.28 3.82
N THR A 69 -2.72 17.43 3.19
CA THR A 69 -2.74 17.46 1.73
C THR A 69 -1.57 16.64 1.18
N SER A 70 -1.68 16.17 -0.06
CA SER A 70 -0.58 15.47 -0.73
C SER A 70 0.71 16.29 -0.72
N CYS A 71 0.61 17.61 -0.90
CA CYS A 71 1.76 18.52 -0.88
C CYS A 71 2.42 18.59 0.51
N ASP A 72 1.63 18.66 1.58
CA ASP A 72 2.18 18.70 2.95
C ASP A 72 2.97 17.43 3.27
N ILE A 73 2.46 16.28 2.84
CA ILE A 73 3.09 14.97 3.04
C ILE A 73 4.42 14.89 2.27
N LEU A 74 4.44 15.33 1.01
CA LEU A 74 5.65 15.33 0.20
C LEU A 74 6.73 16.27 0.76
N LYS A 75 6.31 17.44 1.25
CA LYS A 75 7.20 18.40 1.92
C LYS A 75 7.75 17.86 3.23
N GLU A 76 6.90 17.30 4.10
CA GLU A 76 7.33 16.72 5.38
C GLU A 76 8.34 15.59 5.16
N ASN A 77 8.07 14.70 4.20
CA ASN A 77 8.99 13.63 3.84
C ASN A 77 10.32 14.18 3.31
N SER A 78 10.31 15.23 2.49
CA SER A 78 11.53 15.88 1.98
C SER A 78 12.28 16.70 3.02
N ALA A 79 11.59 17.20 4.05
CA ALA A 79 12.21 17.92 5.16
C ALA A 79 12.91 16.98 6.14
N ASN A 80 12.57 15.69 6.14
CA ASN A 80 13.23 14.67 6.95
C ASN A 80 14.61 14.31 6.33
N PRO A 81 15.74 14.60 7.01
CA PRO A 81 17.07 14.36 6.43
C PRO A 81 17.37 12.89 6.15
N ILE A 82 16.81 11.96 6.93
CA ILE A 82 17.02 10.52 6.74
C ILE A 82 16.26 10.04 5.51
N PHE A 83 15.01 10.47 5.37
CA PHE A 83 14.20 10.17 4.19
C PHE A 83 14.85 10.73 2.92
N GLN A 84 15.27 12.00 2.95
CA GLN A 84 15.97 12.62 1.83
C GLN A 84 17.28 11.89 1.50
N GLY A 85 18.06 11.49 2.51
CA GLY A 85 19.27 10.69 2.31
C GLY A 85 19.01 9.33 1.64
N LYS A 86 17.82 8.73 1.83
CA LYS A 86 17.44 7.51 1.09
C LYS A 86 17.11 7.79 -0.37
N LEU A 87 16.38 8.87 -0.67
CA LEU A 87 16.16 9.32 -2.06
C LEU A 87 17.48 9.62 -2.76
N ASP A 88 18.37 10.37 -2.11
CA ASP A 88 19.67 10.74 -2.68
C ASP A 88 20.57 9.52 -2.89
N SER A 89 20.53 8.55 -1.97
CA SER A 89 21.25 7.29 -2.13
C SER A 89 20.79 6.52 -3.37
N LEU A 90 19.48 6.36 -3.56
CA LEU A 90 18.91 5.69 -4.73
C LEU A 90 19.22 6.44 -6.03
N LYS A 91 19.10 7.77 -6.03
CA LYS A 91 19.50 8.63 -7.15
C LYS A 91 20.97 8.48 -7.50
N ASN A 92 21.87 8.46 -6.51
CA ASN A 92 23.31 8.29 -6.75
C ASN A 92 23.65 6.93 -7.36
N ARG A 93 22.90 5.87 -7.00
CA ARG A 93 23.12 4.54 -7.59
C ARG A 93 22.93 4.54 -9.11
N THR A 94 21.87 5.18 -9.61
CA THR A 94 21.58 5.20 -11.04
C THR A 94 22.31 6.32 -11.78
N ALA A 95 22.29 7.55 -11.25
CA ALA A 95 22.85 8.73 -11.92
C ALA A 95 24.38 8.78 -11.90
N VAL A 96 25.01 8.36 -10.79
CA VAL A 96 26.47 8.45 -10.60
C VAL A 96 27.14 7.11 -10.85
N HIS A 97 26.66 6.05 -10.18
CA HIS A 97 27.28 4.72 -10.23
C HIS A 97 26.81 3.87 -11.41
N LYS A 98 25.75 4.29 -12.11
CA LYS A 98 25.18 3.57 -13.26
C LYS A 98 24.83 2.11 -12.93
N ASP A 99 24.35 1.89 -11.70
CA ASP A 99 23.78 0.62 -11.28
C ASP A 99 22.64 0.26 -12.23
N LYS A 100 22.64 -1.00 -12.69
CA LYS A 100 21.64 -1.53 -13.62
C LYS A 100 20.48 -2.21 -12.90
N HIS A 101 20.50 -2.23 -11.58
CA HIS A 101 19.49 -2.88 -10.76
C HIS A 101 18.61 -1.86 -10.06
N GLU A 102 17.32 -2.19 -9.99
CA GLU A 102 16.41 -1.49 -9.11
C GLU A 102 16.72 -1.86 -7.65
N THR A 103 16.45 -0.92 -6.75
CA THR A 103 16.48 -1.12 -5.30
C THR A 103 15.25 -0.46 -4.74
N VAL A 104 14.52 -1.18 -3.89
CA VAL A 104 13.34 -0.69 -3.18
C VAL A 104 13.70 -0.36 -1.74
N VAL A 105 13.14 0.71 -1.21
CA VAL A 105 13.17 1.11 0.18
C VAL A 105 11.73 1.31 0.65
N ASN A 106 11.25 0.38 1.47
CA ASN A 106 9.97 0.54 2.17
C ASN A 106 10.19 1.29 3.47
N VAL A 107 9.34 2.29 3.72
CA VAL A 107 9.44 3.18 4.87
C VAL A 107 8.25 2.94 5.78
N LYS A 108 8.52 2.38 6.96
CA LYS A 108 7.54 2.14 8.01
C LYS A 108 7.57 3.27 9.03
N LYS A 109 6.39 3.69 9.50
CA LYS A 109 6.26 4.63 10.62
C LYS A 109 5.75 3.91 11.87
N ALA A 110 6.45 4.08 12.99
CA ALA A 110 5.97 3.67 14.32
C ALA A 110 6.16 4.83 15.30
N GLY A 111 5.06 5.52 15.62
CA GLY A 111 5.09 6.80 16.31
C GLY A 111 5.91 7.85 15.52
N PRO A 112 6.82 8.60 16.16
CA PRO A 112 7.67 9.58 15.47
C PRO A 112 8.86 8.95 14.73
N LYS A 113 9.09 7.64 14.88
CA LYS A 113 10.25 6.96 14.31
C LYS A 113 9.93 6.37 12.93
N LEU A 114 10.85 6.56 12.00
CA LEU A 114 10.86 5.91 10.70
C LEU A 114 11.81 4.73 10.69
N TYR A 115 11.37 3.64 10.07
CA TYR A 115 12.13 2.41 9.86
C TYR A 115 12.21 2.16 8.36
N TYR A 116 13.34 1.62 7.90
CA TYR A 116 13.63 1.46 6.48
C TYR A 116 14.00 0.02 6.21
N ASN A 117 13.27 -0.64 5.32
CA ASN A 117 13.64 -1.94 4.77
C ASN A 117 14.15 -1.73 3.35
N VAL A 118 15.39 -2.15 3.09
CA VAL A 118 16.03 -2.00 1.78
C VAL A 118 16.15 -3.36 1.13
N SER A 119 15.65 -3.50 -0.10
CA SER A 119 15.76 -4.72 -0.88
C SER A 119 16.29 -4.43 -2.28
N ASN A 120 17.19 -5.28 -2.72
CA ASN A 120 17.65 -5.38 -4.11
C ASN A 120 17.34 -6.78 -4.68
N LYS A 121 16.41 -7.51 -4.06
CA LYS A 121 16.03 -8.85 -4.49
C LYS A 121 15.38 -8.73 -5.88
N PRO A 122 16.03 -9.25 -6.94
CA PRO A 122 15.49 -9.15 -8.29
C PRO A 122 14.18 -9.95 -8.37
N THR A 123 13.21 -9.38 -9.07
CA THR A 123 11.95 -10.05 -9.39
C THR A 123 11.67 -9.90 -10.88
N ASP A 124 11.28 -11.00 -11.51
CA ASP A 124 10.84 -10.99 -12.90
C ASP A 124 9.44 -10.39 -12.95
N ILE A 125 9.32 -9.27 -13.65
CA ILE A 125 8.04 -8.59 -13.83
C ILE A 125 7.30 -8.98 -15.11
N GLY A 126 7.83 -9.95 -15.86
CA GLY A 126 7.28 -10.40 -17.13
C GLY A 126 7.55 -9.42 -18.27
N ILE A 127 8.52 -8.50 -18.09
CA ILE A 127 8.96 -7.54 -19.10
C ILE A 127 10.36 -7.94 -19.55
N ALA A 128 10.50 -8.17 -20.86
CA ALA A 128 11.79 -8.51 -21.44
C ALA A 128 12.83 -7.42 -21.12
N ASN A 129 13.98 -7.83 -20.57
CA ASN A 129 15.10 -6.96 -20.20
C ASN A 129 14.83 -5.95 -19.08
N THR A 130 13.78 -6.15 -18.27
CA THR A 130 13.54 -5.35 -17.06
C THR A 130 13.59 -6.25 -15.84
N THR A 131 14.49 -5.95 -14.90
CA THR A 131 14.54 -6.61 -13.60
C THR A 131 14.09 -5.59 -12.56
N ALA A 132 12.93 -5.81 -11.94
CA ALA A 132 12.51 -4.99 -10.83
C ALA A 132 13.09 -5.51 -9.52
N ALA A 133 12.97 -4.73 -8.46
CA ALA A 133 13.25 -5.19 -7.11
C ALA A 133 11.95 -5.41 -6.32
N GLU A 134 11.89 -6.48 -5.55
CA GLU A 134 10.78 -6.76 -4.64
C GLU A 134 11.19 -6.37 -3.21
N GLY A 135 10.41 -5.51 -2.56
CA GLY A 135 10.60 -5.14 -1.16
C GLY A 135 9.61 -5.85 -0.23
N GLU A 136 10.05 -6.20 0.97
CA GLU A 136 9.14 -6.67 2.02
C GLU A 136 8.25 -5.51 2.48
N VAL A 137 6.95 -5.64 2.21
CA VAL A 137 5.95 -4.64 2.58
C VAL A 137 5.38 -4.92 3.97
N SER A 138 5.03 -3.87 4.69
CA SER A 138 4.37 -3.95 5.99
C SER A 138 3.06 -3.18 5.96
N LYS A 139 2.05 -3.66 6.69
CA LYS A 139 0.79 -2.92 6.88
C LYS A 139 0.96 -1.51 7.48
N TYR A 140 2.14 -1.21 8.01
CA TYR A 140 2.50 0.06 8.64
C TYR A 140 3.36 0.98 7.76
N ASP A 141 3.59 0.61 6.51
CA ASP A 141 4.36 1.42 5.57
C ASP A 141 3.64 2.74 5.26
N ILE A 142 4.41 3.82 5.14
CA ILE A 142 3.98 5.15 4.72
C ILE A 142 4.55 5.52 3.35
N ALA A 143 5.56 4.80 2.88
CA ALA A 143 6.12 5.01 1.57
C ALA A 143 6.82 3.76 1.06
N SER A 144 6.90 3.65 -0.26
CA SER A 144 7.84 2.78 -0.96
C SER A 144 8.59 3.63 -1.97
N ILE A 145 9.90 3.48 -2.00
CA ILE A 145 10.81 4.32 -2.80
C ILE A 145 11.67 3.39 -3.62
N HIS A 146 11.77 3.59 -4.93
CA HIS A 146 12.69 2.83 -5.76
C HIS A 146 13.42 3.67 -6.79
N ASN A 147 14.36 3.05 -7.50
CA ASN A 147 15.09 3.68 -8.58
C ASN A 147 14.83 2.98 -9.90
N HIS A 148 14.75 3.76 -10.98
CA HIS A 148 14.81 3.26 -12.35
C HIS A 148 16.21 3.49 -12.92
N PRO A 149 16.95 2.42 -13.27
CA PRO A 149 18.24 2.53 -13.93
C PRO A 149 18.12 2.98 -15.38
N LYS A 150 19.26 3.14 -16.06
CA LYS A 150 19.30 3.49 -17.48
C LYS A 150 18.48 2.51 -18.32
N GLU A 151 17.84 3.03 -19.37
CA GLU A 151 17.01 2.27 -20.33
C GLU A 151 15.65 1.82 -19.78
N HIS A 152 15.35 2.07 -18.49
CA HIS A 152 13.99 1.98 -17.97
C HIS A 152 13.19 3.22 -18.34
N LEU A 153 11.85 3.12 -18.23
CA LEU A 153 10.97 4.26 -18.40
C LEU A 153 11.29 5.31 -17.30
N PRO A 154 11.64 6.57 -17.62
CA PRO A 154 12.10 7.56 -16.62
C PRO A 154 10.93 8.22 -15.85
N ILE A 155 9.95 7.40 -15.46
CA ILE A 155 8.75 7.67 -14.67
C ILE A 155 8.15 6.30 -14.26
N PHE A 156 7.04 6.28 -13.52
CA PHE A 156 6.36 5.03 -13.18
C PHE A 156 5.91 4.23 -14.43
N SER A 157 6.22 2.93 -14.43
CA SER A 157 5.81 1.93 -15.40
C SER A 157 4.47 1.28 -15.00
N PHE A 158 3.93 0.42 -15.86
CA PHE A 158 2.74 -0.37 -15.52
C PHE A 158 2.97 -1.29 -14.32
N GLY A 159 4.19 -1.82 -14.16
CA GLY A 159 4.56 -2.65 -13.00
C GLY A 159 4.47 -1.85 -11.69
N ASP A 160 4.86 -0.58 -11.73
CA ASP A 160 4.79 0.32 -10.59
C ASP A 160 3.37 0.63 -10.18
N ILE A 161 2.43 0.83 -11.12
CA ILE A 161 1.03 1.08 -10.77
C ILE A 161 0.42 -0.15 -10.07
N VAL A 162 0.73 -1.36 -10.55
CA VAL A 162 0.24 -2.61 -9.92
C VAL A 162 0.87 -2.79 -8.54
N GLY A 163 2.18 -2.56 -8.41
CA GLY A 163 2.88 -2.62 -7.12
C GLY A 163 2.35 -1.57 -6.13
N PHE A 164 2.14 -0.34 -6.60
CA PHE A 164 1.56 0.74 -5.80
C PHE A 164 0.16 0.37 -5.30
N TYR A 165 -0.72 -0.11 -6.19
CA TYR A 165 -2.07 -0.54 -5.82
C TYR A 165 -2.04 -1.68 -4.81
N SER A 166 -1.25 -2.73 -5.06
CA SER A 166 -1.11 -3.87 -4.14
C SER A 166 -0.66 -3.41 -2.75
N ASN A 167 0.38 -2.59 -2.68
CA ASN A 167 0.88 -2.09 -1.40
C ASN A 167 -0.13 -1.15 -0.72
N TYR A 168 -0.81 -0.30 -1.48
CA TYR A 168 -1.85 0.60 -0.97
C TYR A 168 -3.03 -0.17 -0.36
N LYS A 169 -3.43 -1.29 -0.96
CA LYS A 169 -4.48 -2.18 -0.42
C LYS A 169 -4.01 -2.90 0.84
N TYR A 170 -2.74 -3.28 0.91
CA TYR A 170 -2.15 -4.01 2.04
C TYR A 170 -1.95 -3.16 3.31
N VAL A 171 -1.66 -1.87 3.17
CA VAL A 171 -1.49 -0.99 4.34
C VAL A 171 -2.80 -0.70 5.05
N THR A 172 -2.73 -0.40 6.35
CA THR A 172 -3.93 -0.05 7.13
C THR A 172 -4.59 1.23 6.61
N ASP A 173 -5.89 1.40 6.85
CA ASP A 173 -6.64 2.58 6.37
C ASP A 173 -6.03 3.92 6.80
N GLN A 174 -5.53 3.97 8.03
CA GLN A 174 -4.79 5.14 8.53
C GLN A 174 -3.55 5.44 7.68
N ARG A 175 -2.82 4.41 7.24
CA ARG A 175 -1.61 4.56 6.44
C ARG A 175 -1.91 4.92 5.00
N LYS A 176 -3.05 4.52 4.44
CA LYS A 176 -3.50 4.93 3.10
C LYS A 176 -3.53 6.45 2.94
N LEU A 177 -3.88 7.20 3.98
CA LEU A 177 -3.92 8.67 3.98
C LEU A 177 -2.55 9.30 3.64
N VAL A 178 -1.46 8.67 4.09
CA VAL A 178 -0.09 9.17 3.92
C VAL A 178 0.75 8.37 2.94
N TYR A 179 0.28 7.20 2.52
CA TYR A 179 1.03 6.28 1.66
C TYR A 179 1.43 6.96 0.35
N THR A 180 2.73 6.92 0.04
CA THR A 180 3.28 7.58 -1.14
C THR A 180 4.30 6.66 -1.82
N TYR A 181 4.15 6.47 -3.13
CA TYR A 181 5.11 5.72 -3.94
C TYR A 181 6.08 6.69 -4.58
N TYR A 182 7.39 6.44 -4.51
CA TYR A 182 8.40 7.33 -5.06
C TYR A 182 9.29 6.57 -6.05
N VAL A 183 9.63 7.23 -7.15
CA VAL A 183 10.66 6.73 -8.07
C VAL A 183 11.72 7.80 -8.30
N THR A 184 12.98 7.39 -8.26
CA THR A 184 14.15 8.20 -8.59
C THR A 184 14.78 7.68 -9.88
N ASN A 185 15.06 8.57 -10.84
CA ASN A 185 15.52 8.16 -12.16
C ASN A 185 17.00 8.48 -12.37
N GLU A 186 17.62 7.85 -13.37
CA GLU A 186 19.04 8.08 -13.71
C GLU A 186 19.36 9.55 -14.06
N ASN A 187 18.40 10.31 -14.57
CA ASN A 187 18.56 11.73 -14.87
C ASN A 187 18.49 12.62 -13.61
N GLY A 188 18.27 12.01 -12.45
CA GLY A 188 18.17 12.68 -11.17
C GLY A 188 16.77 13.19 -10.81
N THR A 189 15.78 12.99 -11.68
CA THR A 189 14.40 13.41 -11.42
C THR A 189 13.72 12.45 -10.46
N THR A 190 13.04 12.99 -9.47
CA THR A 190 12.23 12.22 -8.52
C THR A 190 10.74 12.49 -8.76
N TYR A 191 9.95 11.43 -8.84
CA TYR A 191 8.50 11.51 -8.86
C TYR A 191 7.89 10.88 -7.61
N ALA A 192 6.67 11.29 -7.30
CA ALA A 192 5.83 10.67 -6.30
C ALA A 192 4.44 10.39 -6.88
N LEU A 193 3.88 9.23 -6.58
CA LEU A 193 2.52 8.84 -6.89
C LEU A 193 1.71 8.77 -5.59
N ARG A 194 0.55 9.41 -5.61
CA ARG A 194 -0.42 9.36 -4.52
C ARG A 194 -1.80 9.02 -5.05
N MET A 195 -2.58 8.35 -4.22
CA MET A 195 -3.95 7.95 -4.54
C MET A 195 -4.90 8.63 -3.56
N ASN A 196 -6.00 9.16 -4.09
CA ASN A 196 -7.08 9.74 -3.31
C ASN A 196 -8.37 8.91 -3.45
N ASP A 197 -8.53 8.22 -4.58
CA ASP A 197 -9.64 7.31 -4.85
C ASP A 197 -9.09 6.06 -5.54
N VAL A 198 -9.48 4.90 -5.03
CA VAL A 198 -9.03 3.59 -5.51
C VAL A 198 -10.10 2.87 -6.33
N SER A 199 -11.33 3.41 -6.39
CA SER A 199 -12.51 2.74 -6.96
C SER A 199 -12.31 2.23 -8.40
N ALA A 200 -11.65 3.02 -9.24
CA ALA A 200 -11.36 2.62 -10.62
C ALA A 200 -10.36 1.45 -10.70
N LEU A 201 -9.34 1.44 -9.84
CA LEU A 201 -8.38 0.34 -9.77
C LEU A 201 -8.98 -0.91 -9.12
N ASP A 202 -9.82 -0.74 -8.10
CA ASP A 202 -10.62 -1.83 -7.51
C ASP A 202 -11.49 -2.49 -8.61
N ALA A 203 -12.12 -1.70 -9.48
CA ALA A 203 -12.89 -2.22 -10.60
C ALA A 203 -12.01 -2.89 -11.68
N LEU A 204 -10.88 -2.29 -12.04
CA LEU A 204 -9.95 -2.84 -13.03
C LEU A 204 -9.38 -4.20 -12.62
N PHE A 205 -9.04 -4.33 -11.33
CA PHE A 205 -8.43 -5.52 -10.73
C PHE A 205 -9.43 -6.42 -10.01
N ALA A 206 -10.74 -6.21 -10.21
CA ALA A 206 -11.78 -7.04 -9.63
C ALA A 206 -11.54 -8.52 -9.94
N GLY A 207 -11.61 -9.36 -8.90
CA GLY A 207 -11.35 -10.81 -9.00
C GLY A 207 -9.88 -11.21 -8.86
N LEU A 208 -8.96 -10.26 -8.66
CA LEU A 208 -7.56 -10.52 -8.30
C LEU A 208 -7.33 -10.20 -6.82
N ASN A 209 -6.64 -11.08 -6.08
CA ASN A 209 -6.31 -10.85 -4.68
C ASN A 209 -5.05 -9.98 -4.51
N LEU A 210 -4.98 -8.84 -5.21
CA LEU A 210 -3.85 -7.92 -5.11
C LEU A 210 -3.91 -7.17 -3.77
N GLY A 211 -2.79 -7.15 -3.03
CA GLY A 211 -2.69 -6.50 -1.73
C GLY A 211 -3.19 -7.33 -0.54
N GLU A 212 -3.53 -8.59 -0.78
CA GLU A 212 -3.84 -9.57 0.27
C GLU A 212 -2.63 -10.43 0.61
N ALA A 213 -2.59 -11.00 1.82
CA ALA A 213 -1.51 -11.89 2.25
C ALA A 213 -1.33 -13.13 1.35
N GLU A 214 -2.39 -13.51 0.61
CA GLU A 214 -2.44 -14.67 -0.28
C GLU A 214 -2.19 -14.32 -1.75
N SER A 215 -1.86 -13.06 -2.07
CA SER A 215 -1.58 -12.65 -3.45
C SER A 215 -0.44 -13.49 -4.04
N ASN A 216 -0.73 -14.24 -5.10
CA ASN A 216 0.27 -15.09 -5.73
C ASN A 216 0.84 -14.45 -7.01
N SER A 217 1.95 -14.99 -7.50
CA SER A 217 2.68 -14.44 -8.64
C SER A 217 1.86 -14.39 -9.94
N GLU A 218 0.88 -15.27 -10.11
CA GLU A 218 0.04 -15.30 -11.32
C GLU A 218 -0.99 -14.17 -11.31
N GLU A 219 -1.60 -13.87 -10.17
CA GLU A 219 -2.51 -12.73 -10.05
C GLU A 219 -1.80 -11.40 -10.27
N MET A 220 -0.59 -11.24 -9.71
CA MET A 220 0.27 -10.08 -9.98
C MET A 220 0.59 -9.95 -11.47
N LYS A 221 0.85 -11.06 -12.16
CA LYS A 221 1.08 -11.08 -13.62
C LYS A 221 -0.19 -10.69 -14.39
N GLN A 222 -1.36 -11.16 -13.99
CA GLN A 222 -2.64 -10.75 -14.59
C GLN A 222 -2.91 -9.26 -14.41
N GLY A 223 -2.63 -8.72 -13.21
CA GLY A 223 -2.69 -7.28 -12.94
C GLY A 223 -1.75 -6.49 -13.85
N ARG A 224 -0.50 -6.94 -14.01
CA ARG A 224 0.48 -6.32 -14.92
C ARG A 224 0.03 -6.37 -16.38
N ASN A 225 -0.55 -7.48 -16.83
CA ASN A 225 -1.07 -7.58 -18.20
C ASN A 225 -2.21 -6.58 -18.46
N LYS A 226 -3.17 -6.46 -17.52
CA LYS A 226 -4.25 -5.47 -17.61
C LYS A 226 -3.71 -4.05 -17.67
N MET A 227 -2.73 -3.72 -16.83
CA MET A 227 -2.14 -2.37 -16.83
C MET A 227 -1.27 -2.13 -18.08
N LYS A 228 -0.59 -3.15 -18.57
CA LYS A 228 0.19 -3.07 -19.80
C LYS A 228 -0.70 -2.75 -21.01
N GLU A 229 -1.87 -3.39 -21.13
CA GLU A 229 -2.84 -3.08 -22.17
C GLU A 229 -3.22 -1.58 -22.17
N ILE A 230 -3.40 -0.99 -20.99
CA ILE A 230 -3.69 0.45 -20.84
C ILE A 230 -2.50 1.29 -21.33
N PHE A 231 -1.26 0.92 -20.99
CA PHE A 231 -0.07 1.62 -21.48
C PHE A 231 0.04 1.54 -23.01
N ASP A 232 -0.15 0.34 -23.58
CA ASP A 232 -0.11 0.10 -25.02
C ASP A 232 -1.18 0.94 -25.75
N ASP A 233 -2.43 0.95 -25.25
CA ASP A 233 -3.54 1.74 -25.79
C ASP A 233 -3.26 3.26 -25.74
N ASN A 234 -2.49 3.72 -24.76
CA ASN A 234 -2.12 5.13 -24.58
C ASN A 234 -0.83 5.52 -25.32
N GLY A 235 -0.24 4.59 -26.08
CA GLY A 235 0.86 4.82 -26.99
C GLY A 235 2.24 4.52 -26.41
N GLU A 236 2.34 3.61 -25.44
CA GLU A 236 3.61 2.97 -25.12
C GLU A 236 4.18 2.29 -26.38
N ASP A 237 5.49 2.35 -26.56
CA ASP A 237 6.15 1.69 -27.68
C ASP A 237 7.56 1.23 -27.27
N LYS A 238 8.26 0.60 -28.21
CA LYS A 238 9.56 -0.04 -27.97
C LYS A 238 10.75 0.92 -27.88
N TYR A 239 10.58 2.22 -28.08
CA TYR A 239 11.69 3.17 -28.08
C TYR A 239 11.98 3.68 -26.68
N LEU A 240 13.25 3.99 -26.40
CA LEU A 240 13.62 4.64 -25.15
C LEU A 240 12.88 5.98 -25.01
N TYR A 241 12.41 6.24 -23.79
CA TYR A 241 11.72 7.46 -23.45
C TYR A 241 12.70 8.43 -22.79
N ASP A 242 12.70 9.68 -23.25
CA ASP A 242 13.21 10.78 -22.43
C ASP A 242 12.16 11.19 -21.39
N GLN A 243 12.53 12.12 -20.52
CA GLN A 243 11.64 12.60 -19.46
C GLN A 243 10.32 13.17 -19.99
N ILE A 244 10.37 14.03 -21.01
CA ILE A 244 9.20 14.74 -21.55
C ILE A 244 8.22 13.74 -22.16
N ARG A 245 8.73 12.78 -22.92
CA ARG A 245 7.94 11.76 -23.57
C ARG A 245 7.35 10.79 -22.55
N ALA A 246 8.10 10.43 -21.51
CA ALA A 246 7.63 9.56 -20.44
C ALA A 246 6.52 10.22 -19.62
N GLU A 247 6.71 11.49 -19.23
CA GLU A 247 5.69 12.30 -18.57
C GLU A 247 4.42 12.38 -19.44
N LYS A 248 4.55 12.62 -20.74
CA LYS A 248 3.40 12.69 -21.65
C LYS A 248 2.66 11.35 -21.77
N LEU A 249 3.38 10.24 -21.92
CA LEU A 249 2.78 8.90 -21.91
C LEU A 249 2.04 8.64 -20.60
N PHE A 250 2.72 8.83 -19.47
CA PHE A 250 2.15 8.56 -18.17
C PHE A 250 0.92 9.43 -17.90
N MET A 251 0.95 10.71 -18.25
CA MET A 251 -0.21 11.58 -18.10
C MET A 251 -1.41 11.16 -18.98
N LYS A 252 -1.18 10.56 -20.17
CA LYS A 252 -2.27 9.95 -20.95
C LYS A 252 -2.85 8.74 -20.23
N VAL A 253 -1.99 7.84 -19.74
CA VAL A 253 -2.40 6.68 -18.94
C VAL A 253 -3.23 7.13 -17.73
N MET A 254 -2.76 8.13 -16.98
CA MET A 254 -3.45 8.71 -15.82
C MET A 254 -4.82 9.32 -16.15
N ASN A 255 -5.01 9.76 -17.39
CA ASN A 255 -6.28 10.27 -17.89
C ASN A 255 -7.19 9.16 -18.46
N ASP A 256 -6.72 7.91 -18.53
CA ASP A 256 -7.53 6.79 -18.98
C ASP A 256 -8.67 6.52 -17.97
N PRO A 257 -9.93 6.43 -18.44
CA PRO A 257 -11.08 6.23 -17.55
C PRO A 257 -11.01 4.90 -16.80
N ARG A 258 -10.29 3.88 -17.30
CA ARG A 258 -10.12 2.58 -16.63
C ARG A 258 -9.31 2.70 -15.33
N ILE A 259 -8.55 3.79 -15.14
CA ILE A 259 -7.82 4.07 -13.89
C ILE A 259 -8.27 5.36 -13.20
N GLY A 260 -9.46 5.85 -13.53
CA GLY A 260 -10.15 6.92 -12.78
C GLY A 260 -9.97 8.33 -13.32
N GLY A 261 -9.41 8.49 -14.53
CA GLY A 261 -9.48 9.75 -15.29
C GLY A 261 -8.97 10.98 -14.54
N SER A 262 -7.69 10.99 -14.15
CA SER A 262 -6.94 12.08 -13.48
C SER A 262 -7.36 12.45 -12.05
N ASN A 263 -8.49 11.94 -11.55
CA ASN A 263 -9.02 12.25 -10.22
C ASN A 263 -8.57 11.24 -9.14
N ALA A 264 -8.31 10.00 -9.55
CA ALA A 264 -8.02 8.89 -8.64
C ALA A 264 -6.58 8.90 -8.14
N MET A 265 -5.63 9.01 -9.06
CA MET A 265 -4.20 9.03 -8.78
C MET A 265 -3.59 10.35 -9.25
N HIS A 266 -2.59 10.81 -8.51
CA HIS A 266 -1.89 12.06 -8.77
C HIS A 266 -0.39 11.83 -8.75
N ILE A 267 0.27 12.34 -9.79
CA ILE A 267 1.72 12.33 -9.90
C ILE A 267 2.29 13.72 -9.56
N TYR A 268 3.39 13.71 -8.83
CA TYR A 268 4.15 14.88 -8.45
C TYR A 268 5.60 14.72 -8.91
N ARG A 269 6.24 15.82 -9.29
CA ARG A 269 7.66 15.87 -9.62
C ARG A 269 8.38 16.80 -8.66
N LYS A 270 9.58 16.42 -8.23
CA LYS A 270 10.48 17.27 -7.45
C LYS A 270 11.50 17.91 -8.38
N ASP A 271 11.45 19.24 -8.47
CA ASP A 271 12.48 20.05 -9.13
C ASP A 271 13.17 20.95 -8.07
N ASP A 272 14.04 21.86 -8.52
CA ASP A 272 14.80 22.77 -7.64
C ASP A 272 13.91 23.72 -6.82
N ASP A 273 12.75 24.09 -7.37
CA ASP A 273 11.72 24.91 -6.70
C ASP A 273 10.77 24.10 -5.80
N GLY A 274 11.02 22.78 -5.68
CA GLY A 274 10.29 21.87 -4.83
C GLY A 274 9.31 20.96 -5.58
N TRP A 275 8.37 20.41 -4.82
CA TRP A 275 7.34 19.52 -5.35
C TRP A 275 6.26 20.28 -6.12
N GLY A 276 5.77 19.68 -7.19
CA GLY A 276 4.55 20.14 -7.85
C GLY A 276 3.79 19.01 -8.52
N LYS A 277 2.47 19.16 -8.62
CA LYS A 277 1.58 18.19 -9.27
C LYS A 277 1.72 18.33 -10.78
N LEU A 278 1.94 17.23 -11.49
CA LEU A 278 1.91 17.26 -12.95
C LEU A 278 0.46 17.29 -13.45
N LYS A 279 0.23 18.05 -14.50
CA LYS A 279 -1.05 18.16 -15.20
C LYS A 279 -0.81 18.10 -16.71
N MET A 280 -1.84 17.73 -17.45
CA MET A 280 -1.84 17.82 -18.89
C MET A 280 -2.78 18.96 -19.30
N ASP A 281 -2.27 19.91 -20.08
CA ASP A 281 -3.08 20.99 -20.62
C ASP A 281 -3.96 20.51 -21.81
N ALA A 282 -4.85 21.39 -22.29
CA ALA A 282 -5.73 21.08 -23.42
C ALA A 282 -4.98 20.80 -24.74
N ASN A 283 -3.71 21.20 -24.83
CA ASN A 283 -2.85 20.95 -26.00
C ASN A 283 -2.04 19.66 -25.86
N GLY A 284 -2.20 18.92 -24.75
CA GLY A 284 -1.45 17.70 -24.47
C GLY A 284 0.00 17.95 -24.05
N ASN A 285 0.33 19.15 -23.55
CA ASN A 285 1.59 19.43 -22.89
C ASN A 285 1.50 19.12 -21.41
N VAL A 286 2.60 18.65 -20.83
CA VAL A 286 2.69 18.42 -19.39
C VAL A 286 3.19 19.69 -18.71
N THR A 287 2.44 20.17 -17.73
CA THR A 287 2.78 21.32 -16.89
C THR A 287 2.91 20.88 -15.43
N LYS A 288 3.59 21.69 -14.61
CA LYS A 288 3.73 21.47 -13.17
C LYS A 288 3.08 22.60 -12.40
N ASP A 289 2.16 22.26 -11.51
CA ASP A 289 1.59 23.19 -10.54
C ASP A 289 2.31 23.02 -9.21
N ASN A 290 3.09 24.03 -8.81
CA ASN A 290 3.88 23.98 -7.59
C ASN A 290 3.01 23.77 -6.36
N CYS A 291 3.48 22.93 -5.44
CA CYS A 291 2.90 22.83 -4.12
C CYS A 291 2.99 24.21 -3.44
N PRO A 292 1.88 24.80 -2.98
CA PRO A 292 1.88 26.11 -2.31
C PRO A 292 2.85 26.07 -1.14
N LEU A 293 3.63 27.14 -0.88
CA LEU A 293 4.62 27.21 0.22
C LEU A 293 4.00 27.00 1.60
#